data_AF-A0A841TSV1-F1
#
_entry.id   AF-A0A841TSV1-F1
#
_cell.length_a   1.000
_cell.length_b   1.000
_cell.length_c   1.000
_cell.angle_alpha   90.00
_cell.angle_beta   90.00
_cell.angle_gamma   90.00
#
_symmetry.space_group_name_H-M   'P 1'
#
loop_
_entity.id
_entity.type
_entity.pdbx_description
1 polymer ?
#
loop_
_entity_poly.entity_id
_entity_poly.type
_entity_poly.pdbx_seq_one_letter_code
_entity_poly.pdbx_strand_id
1 'polypeptide(L)'
;MLDAALLLIAHYAAAAIFLAYARWRGRGIHGVLYGLLLGLPVAGLVLGAAVLLSSRRRPDAGEGRFADVIEMQSGGSEMLHPVDVEKETDTIPIEDALGVNDHRVRREVVLSALKMDSLDMVPLLAKAAQNEDTETSHYAVAAVMEMKRKMVAQLQKSAVAFERYPEDWETAAKAAAVLKSYLGSSLMDARMERTYRRLQIDVLDRLIELDSPNEEHYAAKIEGEMLLERFDKAREACELYLKRFPDSEQAYYLQLKLWYETRSSTQFASTMEALKRSRITVSHRTLNLIRYWNAGV
;
A
#
# COMPACT_ATOMS: atom_id res chain seq x y z
N MET A 1 -13.51 -9.27 -54.49
CA MET A 1 -13.09 -7.90 -54.10
C MET A 1 -14.00 -7.29 -53.03
N LEU A 2 -15.32 -7.50 -53.07
CA LEU A 2 -16.25 -7.03 -52.04
C LEU A 2 -15.97 -7.61 -50.63
N ASP A 3 -15.58 -8.88 -50.51
CA ASP A 3 -15.37 -9.52 -49.20
C ASP A 3 -14.19 -8.94 -48.40
N ALA A 4 -13.10 -8.59 -49.09
CA ALA A 4 -11.93 -7.99 -48.45
C ALA A 4 -12.21 -6.57 -47.95
N ALA A 5 -13.03 -5.80 -48.68
CA ALA A 5 -13.45 -4.47 -48.27
C ALA A 5 -14.38 -4.54 -47.06
N LEU A 6 -15.28 -5.52 -47.00
CA LEU A 6 -16.19 -5.71 -45.87
C LEU A 6 -15.45 -6.09 -44.59
N LEU A 7 -14.41 -6.93 -44.70
CA LEU A 7 -13.54 -7.32 -43.57
C LEU A 7 -12.74 -6.12 -43.03
N LEU A 8 -12.24 -5.25 -43.90
CA LEU A 8 -11.55 -4.02 -43.48
C LEU A 8 -12.50 -3.06 -42.76
N ILE A 9 -13.70 -2.85 -43.30
CA ILE A 9 -14.72 -1.99 -42.67
C ILE A 9 -15.11 -2.53 -41.29
N ALA A 10 -15.32 -3.85 -41.17
CA ALA A 10 -15.62 -4.50 -39.90
C ALA A 10 -14.46 -4.35 -38.88
N HIS A 11 -13.21 -4.47 -39.33
CA HIS A 11 -12.03 -4.28 -38.49
C HIS A 11 -11.93 -2.84 -37.97
N TYR A 12 -12.10 -1.83 -38.84
CA TYR A 12 -12.06 -0.43 -38.43
C TYR A 12 -13.22 -0.06 -37.49
N ALA A 13 -14.42 -0.63 -37.70
CA ALA A 13 -15.55 -0.45 -36.79
C ALA A 13 -15.26 -1.06 -35.41
N ALA A 14 -14.73 -2.28 -35.35
CA ALA A 14 -14.35 -2.93 -34.10
C ALA A 14 -13.23 -2.18 -33.37
N ALA A 15 -12.22 -1.69 -34.10
CA ALA A 15 -11.15 -0.86 -33.56
C ALA A 15 -11.67 0.47 -32.98
N ALA A 16 -12.61 1.13 -33.66
CA ALA A 16 -13.23 2.36 -33.17
C ALA A 16 -14.04 2.14 -31.88
N ILE A 17 -14.83 1.06 -31.81
CA ILE A 17 -15.57 0.68 -30.60
C ILE A 17 -14.62 0.38 -29.45
N PHE A 18 -13.52 -0.34 -29.72
CA PHE A 18 -12.51 -0.67 -28.73
C PHE A 18 -11.81 0.57 -28.16
N LEU A 19 -11.45 1.53 -29.03
CA LEU A 19 -10.84 2.79 -28.62
C LEU A 19 -11.80 3.68 -27.84
N ALA A 20 -13.07 3.75 -28.25
CA ALA A 20 -14.11 4.47 -27.52
C ALA A 20 -14.33 3.87 -26.13
N TYR A 21 -14.39 2.54 -26.03
CA TYR A 21 -14.49 1.83 -24.75
C TYR A 21 -13.28 2.09 -23.84
N ALA A 22 -12.06 2.07 -24.39
CA ALA A 22 -10.86 2.32 -23.61
C ALA A 22 -10.75 3.77 -23.13
N ARG A 23 -11.18 4.73 -23.95
CA ARG A 23 -11.20 6.16 -23.60
C ARG A 23 -12.29 6.49 -22.59
N TRP A 24 -13.47 5.89 -22.70
CA TRP A 24 -14.54 6.02 -21.70
C TRP A 24 -14.10 5.50 -20.32
N ARG A 25 -13.21 4.50 -20.29
CA ARG A 25 -12.67 3.93 -19.06
C ARG A 25 -11.41 4.63 -18.52
N GLY A 26 -11.04 5.78 -19.07
CA GLY A 26 -9.96 6.64 -18.55
C GLY A 26 -8.54 6.09 -18.69
N ARG A 27 -8.28 5.13 -19.59
CA ARG A 27 -6.95 4.52 -19.73
C ARG A 27 -6.11 5.23 -20.79
N GLY A 28 -4.94 5.74 -20.40
CA GLY A 28 -3.93 6.29 -21.29
C GLY A 28 -3.31 5.21 -22.18
N ILE A 29 -3.96 4.89 -23.29
CA ILE A 29 -3.35 4.07 -24.33
C ILE A 29 -2.22 4.90 -24.96
N HIS A 30 -0.98 4.42 -24.86
CA HIS A 30 0.19 5.11 -25.42
C HIS A 30 0.22 4.98 -26.95
N GLY A 31 0.76 5.99 -27.65
CA GLY A 31 0.78 6.12 -29.12
C GLY A 31 1.26 4.89 -29.89
N VAL A 32 2.11 4.05 -29.29
CA VAL A 32 2.62 2.80 -29.88
C VAL A 32 1.51 1.76 -30.08
N LEU A 33 0.51 1.69 -29.18
CA LEU A 33 -0.62 0.76 -29.33
C LEU A 33 -1.53 1.17 -30.49
N TYR A 34 -1.70 2.47 -30.75
CA TYR A 34 -2.49 2.99 -31.87
C TYR A 34 -1.90 2.57 -33.22
N GLY A 35 -0.56 2.66 -33.37
CA GLY A 35 0.12 2.21 -34.57
C GLY A 35 -0.03 0.71 -34.83
N LEU A 36 0.01 -0.10 -33.77
CA LEU A 36 -0.12 -1.55 -33.86
C LEU A 36 -1.56 -2.00 -34.19
N LEU A 37 -2.57 -1.29 -33.66
CA LEU A 37 -4.00 -1.57 -33.90
C LEU A 37 -4.41 -1.29 -35.36
N LEU A 38 -3.78 -0.28 -35.97
CA LEU A 38 -4.02 0.15 -37.34
C LEU A 38 -3.23 -0.65 -38.38
N GLY A 39 -2.03 -1.14 -38.03
CA GLY A 39 -1.10 -1.77 -38.98
C GLY A 39 -1.32 -3.27 -39.22
N LEU A 40 -1.96 -4.01 -38.31
CA LEU A 40 -2.17 -5.46 -38.41
C LEU A 40 -3.61 -5.86 -38.11
N PRO A 41 -4.42 -6.25 -39.12
CA PRO A 41 -5.77 -6.74 -38.89
C PRO A 41 -5.75 -7.99 -38.01
N VAL A 42 -6.72 -8.10 -37.09
CA VAL A 42 -6.88 -9.19 -36.09
C VAL A 42 -5.78 -9.28 -35.02
N ALA A 43 -4.50 -9.28 -35.38
CA ALA A 43 -3.39 -9.41 -34.42
C ALA A 43 -3.29 -8.20 -33.47
N GLY A 44 -3.58 -6.98 -33.96
CA GLY A 44 -3.61 -5.77 -33.15
C GLY A 44 -4.70 -5.79 -32.08
N LEU A 45 -5.87 -6.37 -32.37
CA LEU A 45 -6.97 -6.51 -31.41
C LEU A 45 -6.64 -7.53 -30.30
N VAL A 46 -6.00 -8.65 -30.66
CA VAL A 46 -5.56 -9.67 -29.68
C VAL A 46 -4.49 -9.10 -28.76
N LEU A 47 -3.50 -8.38 -29.30
CA LEU A 47 -2.46 -7.70 -28.51
C LEU A 47 -3.05 -6.59 -27.62
N GLY A 48 -3.98 -5.79 -28.14
CA GLY A 48 -4.69 -4.77 -27.36
C GLY A 48 -5.47 -5.36 -26.19
N ALA A 49 -6.18 -6.48 -26.40
CA ALA A 49 -6.87 -7.20 -25.35
C ALA A 49 -5.89 -7.79 -24.31
N ALA A 50 -4.79 -8.39 -24.76
CA ALA A 50 -3.75 -8.92 -23.87
C ALA A 50 -3.12 -7.83 -23.00
N VAL A 51 -2.88 -6.64 -23.56
CA VAL A 51 -2.38 -5.46 -22.81
C VAL A 51 -3.42 -4.97 -21.80
N LEU A 52 -4.71 -4.96 -22.12
CA LEU A 52 -5.77 -4.60 -21.16
C LEU A 52 -5.87 -5.60 -20.00
N LEU A 53 -5.73 -6.90 -20.28
CA LEU A 53 -5.72 -7.97 -19.28
C LEU A 53 -4.47 -7.90 -18.38
N SER A 54 -3.31 -7.56 -18.94
CA SER A 54 -2.06 -7.44 -18.19
C SER A 54 -1.91 -6.08 -17.49
N SER A 55 -2.58 -5.02 -17.97
CA SER A 55 -2.64 -3.72 -17.28
C SER A 55 -3.58 -3.71 -16.08
N ARG A 56 -4.34 -4.79 -15.82
CA ARG A 56 -4.93 -5.03 -14.49
C ARG A 56 -3.85 -5.26 -13.41
N ARG A 57 -2.59 -5.47 -13.79
CA ARG A 57 -1.47 -5.79 -12.88
C ARG A 57 -0.28 -4.82 -12.98
N ARG A 58 -0.38 -3.72 -13.73
CA ARG A 58 0.67 -2.69 -13.77
C ARG A 58 0.17 -1.44 -13.04
N PRO A 59 0.66 -1.17 -11.82
CA PRO A 59 0.56 0.16 -11.25
C PRO A 59 1.40 1.10 -12.11
N ASP A 60 0.83 2.24 -12.44
CA ASP A 60 1.43 3.29 -13.24
C ASP A 60 2.75 3.76 -12.61
N ALA A 61 3.77 3.93 -13.43
CA ALA A 61 5.13 4.19 -12.96
C ALA A 61 5.40 5.70 -12.95
N GLY A 62 5.61 6.26 -11.76
CA GLY A 62 6.55 7.37 -11.58
C GLY A 62 6.01 8.66 -10.99
N GLU A 63 4.97 9.26 -11.56
CA GLU A 63 4.57 10.65 -11.20
C GLU A 63 3.33 10.73 -10.30
N GLY A 64 2.38 9.80 -10.43
CA GLY A 64 1.13 9.80 -9.64
C GLY A 64 1.30 9.35 -8.18
N ARG A 65 2.36 8.60 -7.85
CA ARG A 65 2.52 8.02 -6.50
C ARG A 65 2.65 9.06 -5.40
N PHE A 66 3.26 10.22 -5.67
CA PHE A 66 3.37 11.28 -4.67
C PHE A 66 2.04 11.97 -4.39
N ALA A 67 1.15 12.06 -5.39
CA ALA A 67 -0.21 12.55 -5.21
C ALA A 67 -1.09 11.51 -4.47
N ASP A 68 -0.89 10.22 -4.76
CA ASP A 68 -1.60 9.12 -4.06
C ASP A 68 -1.24 9.06 -2.56
N VAL A 69 -0.01 9.42 -2.16
CA VAL A 69 0.37 9.55 -0.73
C VAL A 69 -0.42 10.66 -0.03
N ILE A 70 -0.71 11.76 -0.73
CA ILE A 70 -1.49 12.89 -0.19
C ILE A 70 -2.97 12.50 -0.03
N GLU A 71 -3.51 11.70 -0.94
CA GLU A 71 -4.91 11.29 -0.90
C GLU A 71 -5.18 10.19 0.16
N MET A 72 -4.21 9.30 0.42
CA MET A 72 -4.38 8.19 1.37
C MET A 72 -4.31 8.61 2.85
N GLN A 73 -3.76 9.79 3.18
CA GLN A 73 -3.69 10.30 4.56
C GLN A 73 -4.70 11.40 4.90
N SER A 74 -5.55 11.82 3.95
CA SER A 74 -6.63 12.79 4.22
C SER A 74 -7.80 12.20 5.05
N GLY A 75 -7.72 10.91 5.41
CA GLY A 75 -8.70 10.19 6.20
C GLY A 75 -8.24 9.91 7.64
N GLY A 76 -8.06 10.95 8.44
CA GLY A 76 -8.12 10.86 9.91
C GLY A 76 -6.80 10.65 10.65
N SER A 77 -6.24 11.73 11.17
CA SER A 77 -5.96 11.88 12.61
C SER A 77 -5.58 13.35 12.84
N GLU A 78 -6.50 14.14 13.41
CA GLU A 78 -6.11 15.37 14.09
C GLU A 78 -5.27 14.95 15.31
N MET A 79 -3.94 14.87 15.12
CA MET A 79 -3.02 14.68 16.23
C MET A 79 -2.88 16.00 16.98
N LEU A 80 -3.75 16.17 17.98
CA LEU A 80 -3.57 17.16 19.03
C LEU A 80 -2.34 16.74 19.86
N HIS A 81 -1.21 17.38 19.60
CA HIS A 81 -0.06 17.32 20.50
C HIS A 81 -0.39 18.05 21.81
N PRO A 82 0.08 17.58 22.98
CA PRO A 82 -0.05 18.32 24.22
C PRO A 82 0.73 19.64 24.10
N VAL A 83 -0.01 20.75 24.18
CA VAL A 83 0.49 22.12 24.10
C VAL A 83 1.34 22.42 25.32
N ASP A 84 2.60 22.78 25.09
CA ASP A 84 3.52 23.29 26.10
C ASP A 84 3.40 24.83 26.10
N VAL A 85 2.55 25.35 27.00
CA VAL A 85 1.94 26.69 26.97
C VAL A 85 2.96 27.84 27.10
N GLU A 86 4.24 27.55 27.39
CA GLU A 86 5.26 28.58 27.61
C GLU A 86 6.03 29.00 26.33
N LYS A 87 5.79 28.37 25.16
CA LYS A 87 6.47 28.69 23.88
C LYS A 87 5.57 29.17 22.74
N GLU A 88 4.26 29.27 22.93
CA GLU A 88 3.28 29.52 21.85
C GLU A 88 2.85 30.99 21.67
N THR A 89 3.75 31.97 21.75
CA THR A 89 3.39 33.34 21.33
C THR A 89 3.80 33.67 19.90
N ASP A 90 4.49 32.77 19.17
CA ASP A 90 4.87 33.02 17.77
C ASP A 90 5.18 31.74 16.95
N THR A 91 4.67 30.57 17.38
CA THR A 91 4.96 29.31 16.69
C THR A 91 3.82 28.97 15.73
N ILE A 92 4.03 29.20 14.44
CA ILE A 92 3.11 28.80 13.37
C ILE A 92 3.28 27.29 13.13
N PRO A 93 2.19 26.49 13.03
CA PRO A 93 2.27 25.09 12.61
C PRO A 93 3.04 24.94 11.30
N ILE A 94 3.79 23.84 11.14
CA ILE A 94 4.67 23.67 9.98
C ILE A 94 3.88 23.72 8.66
N GLU A 95 2.67 23.16 8.67
CA GLU A 95 1.74 23.15 7.54
C GLU A 95 1.34 24.56 7.10
N ASP A 96 1.09 25.43 8.06
CA ASP A 96 0.71 26.82 7.86
C ASP A 96 1.91 27.66 7.43
N ALA A 97 3.08 27.39 8.03
CA ALA A 97 4.34 28.05 7.70
C ALA A 97 4.79 27.78 6.24
N LEU A 98 4.46 26.60 5.68
CA LEU A 98 4.66 26.30 4.25
C LEU A 98 3.72 27.09 3.32
N GLY A 99 2.57 27.56 3.83
CA GLY A 99 1.62 28.41 3.12
C GLY A 99 1.88 29.91 3.28
N VAL A 100 2.78 30.32 4.17
CA VAL A 100 3.19 31.72 4.33
C VAL A 100 4.03 32.18 3.13
N ASN A 101 3.84 33.43 2.71
CA ASN A 101 4.54 34.02 1.57
C ASN A 101 6.02 34.37 1.85
N ASP A 102 6.54 34.04 3.03
CA ASP A 102 7.93 34.28 3.43
C ASP A 102 8.79 33.04 3.12
N HIS A 103 9.62 33.17 2.09
CA HIS A 103 10.57 32.14 1.67
C HIS A 103 11.57 31.74 2.77
N ARG A 104 11.98 32.66 3.66
CA ARG A 104 12.93 32.36 4.73
C ARG A 104 12.31 31.43 5.77
N VAL A 105 11.06 31.71 6.15
CA VAL A 105 10.28 30.90 7.09
C VAL A 105 10.08 29.48 6.52
N ARG A 106 9.69 29.35 5.25
CA ARG A 106 9.54 28.04 4.58
C ARG A 106 10.81 27.19 4.63
N ARG A 107 11.97 27.79 4.37
CA ARG A 107 13.27 27.09 4.37
C ARG A 107 13.70 26.66 5.77
N GLU A 108 13.52 27.52 6.77
CA GLU A 108 13.84 27.22 8.17
C GLU A 108 13.03 26.03 8.69
N VAL A 109 11.76 25.98 8.28
CA VAL A 109 10.82 24.91 8.62
C VAL A 109 11.19 23.56 7.99
N VAL A 110 11.60 23.54 6.71
CA VAL A 110 12.12 22.30 6.08
C VAL A 110 13.41 21.83 6.78
N LEU A 111 14.28 22.75 7.19
CA LEU A 111 15.51 22.44 7.93
C LEU A 111 15.23 21.98 9.37
N SER A 112 14.17 22.46 10.03
CA SER A 112 13.78 21.98 11.36
C SER A 112 13.14 20.59 11.29
N ALA A 113 12.32 20.32 10.26
CA ALA A 113 11.74 19.00 10.02
C ALA A 113 12.82 17.93 9.83
N LEU A 114 13.93 18.26 9.19
CA LEU A 114 15.12 17.40 9.07
C LEU A 114 15.74 16.98 10.42
N LYS A 115 15.63 17.82 11.45
CA LYS A 115 16.21 17.56 12.77
C LYS A 115 15.33 16.66 13.64
N MET A 116 14.03 16.57 13.33
CA MET A 116 13.07 15.82 14.14
C MET A 116 13.15 14.30 13.90
N ASP A 117 13.85 13.84 12.86
CA ASP A 117 14.10 12.41 12.52
C ASP A 117 12.85 11.51 12.67
N SER A 118 11.66 12.06 12.36
CA SER A 118 10.37 11.37 12.47
C SER A 118 9.78 11.08 11.09
N LEU A 119 9.19 9.89 10.94
CA LEU A 119 8.45 9.49 9.74
C LEU A 119 7.20 10.33 9.49
N ASP A 120 6.65 10.92 10.55
CA ASP A 120 5.48 11.80 10.47
C ASP A 120 5.78 13.05 9.64
N MET A 121 7.06 13.38 9.41
CA MET A 121 7.50 14.49 8.58
C MET A 121 7.52 14.16 7.08
N VAL A 122 7.43 12.88 6.69
CA VAL A 122 7.47 12.48 5.27
C VAL A 122 6.33 13.10 4.44
N PRO A 123 5.05 13.04 4.87
CA PRO A 123 3.95 13.67 4.13
C PRO A 123 4.12 15.19 4.01
N LEU A 124 4.61 15.81 5.08
CA LEU A 124 4.83 17.25 5.16
C LEU A 124 5.94 17.73 4.22
N LEU A 125 7.06 17.01 4.18
CA LEU A 125 8.15 17.27 3.25
C LEU A 125 7.74 16.95 1.80
N ALA A 126 6.90 15.94 1.57
CA ALA A 126 6.34 15.68 0.25
C ALA A 126 5.44 16.83 -0.23
N LYS A 127 4.67 17.46 0.66
CA LYS A 127 3.91 18.68 0.37
C LYS A 127 4.84 19.87 0.10
N ALA A 128 5.89 20.05 0.90
CA ALA A 128 6.89 21.09 0.69
C ALA A 128 7.67 20.92 -0.63
N ALA A 129 7.85 19.69 -1.13
CA ALA A 129 8.48 19.40 -2.41
C ALA A 129 7.63 19.83 -3.62
N GLN A 130 6.34 20.13 -3.41
CA GLN A 130 5.41 20.62 -4.42
C GLN A 130 5.18 22.14 -4.30
N ASN A 131 6.00 22.84 -3.50
CA ASN A 131 5.87 24.28 -3.30
C ASN A 131 6.24 25.05 -4.59
N GLU A 132 5.59 26.19 -4.80
CA GLU A 132 5.86 27.10 -5.92
C GLU A 132 7.28 27.70 -5.85
N ASP A 133 7.83 27.86 -4.64
CA ASP A 133 9.21 28.30 -4.44
C ASP A 133 10.18 27.16 -4.76
N THR A 134 10.95 27.35 -5.84
CA THR A 134 11.91 26.36 -6.33
C THR A 134 12.95 26.00 -5.27
N GLU A 135 13.42 26.96 -4.47
CA GLU A 135 14.38 26.68 -3.39
C GLU A 135 13.76 25.83 -2.29
N THR A 136 12.56 26.18 -1.80
CA THR A 136 11.82 25.38 -0.80
C THR A 136 11.59 23.95 -1.30
N SER A 137 11.17 23.80 -2.56
CA SER A 137 10.98 22.50 -3.19
C SER A 137 12.29 21.70 -3.29
N HIS A 138 13.40 22.33 -3.67
CA HIS A 138 14.71 21.69 -3.70
C HIS A 138 15.17 21.22 -2.30
N TYR A 139 15.00 22.04 -1.26
CA TYR A 139 15.32 21.65 0.11
C TYR A 139 14.46 20.49 0.60
N ALA A 140 13.16 20.52 0.30
CA ALA A 140 12.24 19.47 0.69
C ALA A 140 12.56 18.13 0.00
N VAL A 141 12.87 18.15 -1.30
CA VAL A 141 13.33 16.95 -2.02
C VAL A 141 14.63 16.41 -1.42
N ALA A 142 15.60 17.28 -1.16
CA ALA A 142 16.86 16.87 -0.52
C ALA A 142 16.60 16.24 0.86
N ALA A 143 15.64 16.78 1.62
CA ALA A 143 15.27 16.27 2.94
C ALA A 143 14.63 14.87 2.87
N VAL A 144 13.66 14.66 1.97
CA VAL A 144 13.05 13.34 1.74
C VAL A 144 14.10 12.32 1.31
N MET A 145 15.04 12.70 0.44
CA MET A 145 16.11 11.81 0.00
C MET A 145 17.07 11.42 1.13
N GLU A 146 17.42 12.35 2.01
CA GLU A 146 18.26 12.06 3.18
C GLU A 146 17.52 11.15 4.18
N MET A 147 16.24 11.39 4.45
CA MET A 147 15.41 10.51 5.27
C MET A 147 15.35 9.09 4.69
N LYS A 148 15.06 8.97 3.38
CA LYS A 148 15.05 7.69 2.68
C LYS A 148 16.40 6.99 2.81
N ARG A 149 17.51 7.70 2.63
CA ARG A 149 18.87 7.15 2.77
C ARG A 149 19.12 6.59 4.18
N LYS A 150 18.75 7.34 5.23
CA LYS A 150 18.87 6.87 6.62
C LYS A 150 18.02 5.63 6.88
N MET A 151 16.76 5.60 6.41
CA MET A 151 15.88 4.46 6.59
C MET A 151 16.41 3.20 5.89
N VAL A 152 16.89 3.33 4.65
CA VAL A 152 17.52 2.21 3.93
C VAL A 152 18.76 1.71 4.67
N ALA A 153 19.59 2.62 5.22
CA ALA A 153 20.76 2.23 5.99
C ALA A 153 20.39 1.48 7.29
N GLN A 154 19.36 1.95 8.02
CA GLN A 154 18.84 1.26 9.20
C GLN A 154 18.31 -0.14 8.85
N LEU A 155 17.57 -0.24 7.75
CA LEU A 155 16.99 -1.48 7.25
C LEU A 155 18.05 -2.50 6.84
N GLN A 156 19.11 -2.05 6.16
CA GLN A 156 20.27 -2.90 5.83
C GLN A 156 20.98 -3.36 7.10
N LYS A 157 21.20 -2.46 8.07
CA LYS A 157 21.84 -2.81 9.34
C LYS A 157 21.02 -3.83 10.13
N SER A 158 19.70 -3.68 10.19
CA SER A 158 18.82 -4.64 10.88
C SER A 158 18.74 -5.97 10.13
N ALA A 159 18.72 -5.96 8.79
CA ALA A 159 18.74 -7.18 7.99
C ALA A 159 20.02 -7.99 8.21
N VAL A 160 21.20 -7.34 8.17
CA VAL A 160 22.49 -7.99 8.44
C VAL A 160 22.56 -8.54 9.87
N ALA A 161 22.01 -7.82 10.84
CA ALA A 161 21.95 -8.32 12.22
C ALA A 161 21.08 -9.59 12.31
N PHE A 162 19.90 -9.57 11.69
CA PHE A 162 18.99 -10.70 11.65
C PHE A 162 19.58 -11.91 10.93
N GLU A 163 20.30 -11.71 9.82
CA GLU A 163 21.00 -12.80 9.13
C GLU A 163 22.08 -13.45 10.00
N ARG A 164 22.75 -12.68 10.88
CA ARG A 164 23.79 -13.19 11.78
C ARG A 164 23.21 -13.90 13.00
N TYR A 165 22.09 -13.41 13.51
CA TYR A 165 21.46 -13.90 14.75
C TYR A 165 19.95 -14.11 14.54
N PRO A 166 19.53 -15.04 13.66
CA PRO A 166 18.11 -15.24 13.36
C PRO A 166 17.33 -15.85 14.53
N GLU A 167 18.03 -16.56 15.42
CA GLU A 167 17.44 -17.19 16.61
C GLU A 167 17.27 -16.20 17.78
N ASP A 168 17.85 -15.00 17.68
CA ASP A 168 17.75 -13.98 18.72
C ASP A 168 16.47 -13.17 18.54
N TRP A 169 15.57 -13.29 19.52
CA TRP A 169 14.29 -12.59 19.52
C TRP A 169 14.45 -11.08 19.42
N GLU A 170 15.42 -10.48 20.12
CA GLU A 170 15.59 -9.02 20.14
C GLU A 170 16.00 -8.51 18.76
N THR A 171 16.94 -9.21 18.11
CA THR A 171 17.35 -8.93 16.74
C THR A 171 16.19 -9.04 15.75
N ALA A 172 15.40 -10.12 15.84
CA ALA A 172 14.24 -10.33 14.96
C ALA A 172 13.14 -9.26 15.20
N ALA A 173 12.83 -8.94 16.46
CA ALA A 173 11.83 -7.93 16.81
C ALA A 173 12.24 -6.54 16.30
N LYS A 174 13.53 -6.18 16.43
CA LYS A 174 14.07 -4.93 15.91
C LYS A 174 13.98 -4.87 14.39
N ALA A 175 14.30 -5.96 13.68
CA ALA A 175 14.17 -6.03 12.23
C ALA A 175 12.70 -5.87 11.79
N ALA A 176 11.77 -6.53 12.48
CA ALA A 176 10.33 -6.42 12.21
C ALA A 176 9.83 -4.98 12.39
N ALA A 177 10.25 -4.29 13.45
CA ALA A 177 9.88 -2.90 13.72
C ALA A 177 10.38 -1.94 12.64
N VAL A 178 11.66 -2.06 12.24
CA VAL A 178 12.24 -1.23 11.17
C VAL A 178 11.54 -1.50 9.82
N LEU A 179 11.23 -2.77 9.52
CA LEU A 179 10.47 -3.14 8.32
C LEU A 179 9.05 -2.57 8.32
N LYS A 180 8.33 -2.65 9.46
CA LYS A 180 6.98 -2.08 9.63
C LYS A 180 7.00 -0.57 9.35
N SER A 181 7.95 0.14 9.95
CA SER A 181 8.17 1.58 9.74
C SER A 181 8.46 1.91 8.27
N TYR A 182 9.40 1.19 7.64
CA TYR A 182 9.78 1.47 6.25
C TYR A 182 8.64 1.21 5.26
N LEU A 183 7.91 0.10 5.44
CA LEU A 183 6.75 -0.25 4.61
C LEU A 183 5.57 0.71 4.80
N GLY A 184 5.46 1.39 5.95
CA GLY A 184 4.45 2.42 6.21
C GLY A 184 4.79 3.80 5.67
N SER A 185 6.03 4.06 5.25
CA SER A 185 6.50 5.39 4.83
C SER A 185 6.04 5.83 3.44
N SER A 186 5.50 4.92 2.63
CA SER A 186 5.12 5.15 1.22
C SER A 186 6.27 5.60 0.27
N LEU A 187 7.52 5.69 0.73
CA LEU A 187 8.71 6.15 -0.02
C LEU A 187 9.27 5.16 -1.06
N MET A 188 8.61 4.02 -1.20
CA MET A 188 9.08 2.87 -1.97
C MET A 188 8.45 2.88 -3.37
N ASP A 189 8.86 1.97 -4.25
CA ASP A 189 8.08 1.62 -5.44
C ASP A 189 7.44 0.24 -5.23
N ALA A 190 6.54 -0.18 -6.13
CA ALA A 190 5.84 -1.45 -5.98
C ALA A 190 6.78 -2.67 -6.00
N ARG A 191 7.93 -2.57 -6.67
CA ARG A 191 8.91 -3.67 -6.72
C ARG A 191 9.66 -3.77 -5.41
N MET A 192 10.14 -2.63 -4.88
CA MET A 192 10.77 -2.55 -3.57
C MET A 192 9.82 -3.01 -2.48
N GLU A 193 8.58 -2.54 -2.48
CA GLU A 193 7.57 -2.94 -1.50
C GLU A 193 7.41 -4.46 -1.45
N ARG A 194 7.28 -5.13 -2.61
CA ARG A 194 7.19 -6.60 -2.65
C ARG A 194 8.45 -7.30 -2.13
N THR A 195 9.64 -6.76 -2.38
CA THR A 195 10.90 -7.30 -1.84
C THR A 195 10.92 -7.21 -0.31
N TYR A 196 10.62 -6.03 0.25
CA TYR A 196 10.69 -5.83 1.69
C TYR A 196 9.52 -6.46 2.44
N ARG A 197 8.35 -6.62 1.80
CA ARG A 197 7.25 -7.45 2.33
C ARG A 197 7.67 -8.91 2.49
N ARG A 198 8.43 -9.45 1.54
CA ARG A 198 8.97 -10.82 1.67
C ARG A 198 9.93 -10.93 2.86
N LEU A 199 10.87 -9.99 2.98
CA LEU A 199 11.78 -9.96 4.12
C LEU A 199 11.02 -9.81 5.45
N GLN A 200 9.96 -8.99 5.48
CA GLN A 200 9.09 -8.85 6.65
C GLN A 200 8.45 -10.20 7.01
N ILE A 201 7.89 -10.92 6.03
CA ILE A 201 7.31 -12.25 6.27
C ILE A 201 8.35 -13.20 6.84
N ASP A 202 9.55 -13.25 6.27
CA ASP A 202 10.62 -14.15 6.73
C ASP A 202 11.02 -13.85 8.19
N VAL A 203 11.09 -12.57 8.57
CA VAL A 203 11.35 -12.15 9.97
C VAL A 203 10.18 -12.50 10.89
N LEU A 204 8.94 -12.30 10.43
CA LEU A 204 7.73 -12.60 11.21
C LEU A 204 7.55 -14.11 11.43
N ASP A 205 7.88 -14.93 10.43
CA ASP A 205 7.92 -16.40 10.56
C ASP A 205 8.82 -16.81 11.71
N ARG A 206 10.02 -16.24 11.76
CA ARG A 206 10.98 -16.51 12.81
C ARG A 206 10.50 -16.06 14.19
N LEU A 207 9.88 -14.88 14.29
CA LEU A 207 9.29 -14.40 15.54
C LEU A 207 8.13 -15.29 16.03
N ILE A 208 7.33 -15.81 15.11
CA ILE A 208 6.25 -16.76 15.41
C ILE A 208 6.82 -18.10 15.89
N GLU A 209 7.89 -18.60 15.27
CA GLU A 209 8.58 -19.83 15.66
C GLU A 209 9.26 -19.74 17.04
N LEU A 210 9.77 -18.57 17.40
CA LEU A 210 10.33 -18.27 18.72
C LEU A 210 9.25 -18.14 19.83
N ASP A 211 8.00 -18.55 19.53
CA ASP A 211 6.82 -18.51 20.40
C ASP A 211 6.54 -17.13 21.00
N SER A 212 6.70 -16.06 20.21
CA SER A 212 6.27 -14.72 20.60
C SER A 212 4.76 -14.58 20.36
N PRO A 213 3.90 -14.55 21.40
CA PRO A 213 2.46 -14.47 21.22
C PRO A 213 2.04 -13.01 20.96
N ASN A 214 2.33 -12.50 19.77
CA ASN A 214 1.88 -11.19 19.34
C ASN A 214 0.95 -11.31 18.13
N GLU A 215 -0.33 -11.02 18.36
CA GLU A 215 -1.38 -10.98 17.34
C GLU A 215 -1.00 -10.13 16.12
N GLU A 216 -0.27 -9.02 16.32
CA GLU A 216 0.19 -8.15 15.23
C GLU A 216 1.12 -8.87 14.26
N HIS A 217 1.95 -9.81 14.74
CA HIS A 217 2.88 -10.54 13.87
C HIS A 217 2.13 -11.45 12.91
N TYR A 218 1.11 -12.16 13.39
CA TYR A 218 0.23 -12.98 12.55
C TYR A 218 -0.53 -12.13 11.54
N ALA A 219 -1.12 -11.03 12.00
CA ALA A 219 -1.88 -10.13 11.13
C ALA A 219 -1.01 -9.56 10.00
N ALA A 220 0.18 -9.03 10.33
CA ALA A 220 1.11 -8.48 9.36
C ALA A 220 1.61 -9.55 8.36
N LYS A 221 1.86 -10.79 8.83
CA LYS A 221 2.25 -11.91 7.96
C LYS A 221 1.13 -12.24 6.96
N ILE A 222 -0.09 -12.42 7.44
CA ILE A 222 -1.24 -12.78 6.60
C ILE A 222 -1.48 -11.71 5.52
N GLU A 223 -1.51 -10.44 5.91
CA GLU A 223 -1.69 -9.33 4.97
C GLU A 223 -0.55 -9.25 3.95
N GLY A 224 0.69 -9.48 4.40
CA GLY A 224 1.85 -9.57 3.51
C GLY A 224 1.72 -10.70 2.49
N GLU A 225 1.34 -11.90 2.91
CA GLU A 225 1.17 -13.05 2.01
C GLU A 225 0.03 -12.84 1.02
N MET A 226 -1.09 -12.22 1.44
CA MET A 226 -2.19 -11.85 0.57
C MET A 226 -1.76 -10.81 -0.48
N LEU A 227 -1.02 -9.77 -0.08
CA LEU A 227 -0.45 -8.77 -0.99
C LEU A 227 0.50 -9.39 -2.02
N LEU A 228 1.27 -10.41 -1.61
CA LEU A 228 2.15 -11.16 -2.51
C LEU A 228 1.40 -12.20 -3.37
N GLU A 229 0.07 -12.30 -3.29
CA GLU A 229 -0.79 -13.29 -3.96
C GLU A 229 -0.42 -14.75 -3.57
N ARG A 230 0.17 -14.96 -2.39
CA ARG A 230 0.56 -16.28 -1.86
C ARG A 230 -0.54 -16.83 -0.94
N PHE A 231 -1.72 -17.02 -1.50
CA PHE A 231 -2.94 -17.35 -0.75
C PHE A 231 -2.86 -18.66 0.04
N ASP A 232 -2.08 -19.64 -0.42
CA ASP A 232 -1.88 -20.89 0.32
C ASP A 232 -1.13 -20.65 1.64
N LYS A 233 -0.07 -19.85 1.62
CA LYS A 233 0.67 -19.45 2.83
C LYS A 233 -0.17 -18.56 3.74
N ALA A 234 -0.96 -17.66 3.16
CA ALA A 234 -1.91 -16.84 3.93
C ALA A 234 -2.94 -17.71 4.67
N ARG A 235 -3.42 -18.79 4.03
CA ARG A 235 -4.33 -19.75 4.65
C ARG A 235 -3.68 -20.46 5.83
N GLU A 236 -2.50 -21.02 5.65
CA GLU A 236 -1.73 -21.68 6.73
C GLU A 236 -1.52 -20.73 7.92
N ALA A 237 -1.17 -19.46 7.63
CA ALA A 237 -0.98 -18.45 8.65
C ALA A 237 -2.29 -18.10 9.39
N CYS A 238 -3.43 -17.99 8.69
CA CYS A 238 -4.75 -17.80 9.30
C CYS A 238 -5.15 -18.96 10.21
N GLU A 239 -4.93 -20.20 9.78
CA GLU A 239 -5.23 -21.41 10.56
C GLU A 239 -4.38 -21.48 11.83
N LEU A 240 -3.08 -21.19 11.71
CA LEU A 240 -2.18 -21.09 12.86
C LEU A 240 -2.59 -19.98 13.82
N TYR A 241 -2.99 -18.83 13.27
CA TYR A 241 -3.40 -17.67 14.07
C TYR A 241 -4.64 -17.97 14.91
N LEU A 242 -5.70 -18.53 14.31
CA LEU A 242 -6.91 -18.95 15.02
C LEU A 242 -6.65 -20.08 16.02
N LYS A 243 -5.72 -21.01 15.72
CA LYS A 243 -5.35 -22.06 16.66
C LYS A 243 -4.67 -21.49 17.92
N ARG A 244 -3.85 -20.45 17.76
CA ARG A 244 -3.12 -19.82 18.88
C ARG A 244 -3.99 -18.80 19.64
N PHE A 245 -4.87 -18.10 18.93
CA PHE A 245 -5.77 -17.07 19.45
C PHE A 245 -7.23 -17.35 19.02
N PRO A 246 -7.88 -18.36 19.60
CA PRO A 246 -9.23 -18.76 19.22
C PRO A 246 -10.28 -17.68 19.51
N ASP A 247 -10.00 -16.77 20.45
CA ASP A 247 -10.90 -15.69 20.85
C ASP A 247 -10.57 -14.34 20.18
N SER A 248 -9.67 -14.31 19.18
CA SER A 248 -9.30 -13.07 18.48
C SER A 248 -10.28 -12.72 17.36
N GLU A 249 -10.97 -11.60 17.50
CA GLU A 249 -11.80 -11.03 16.44
C GLU A 249 -11.00 -10.77 15.16
N GLN A 250 -9.76 -10.29 15.29
CA GLN A 250 -8.89 -9.96 14.17
C GLN A 250 -8.52 -11.20 13.35
N ALA A 251 -8.33 -12.35 14.01
CA ALA A 251 -8.06 -13.62 13.34
C ALA A 251 -9.22 -14.06 12.44
N TYR A 252 -10.47 -13.96 12.93
CA TYR A 252 -11.67 -14.23 12.11
C TYR A 252 -11.81 -13.23 10.97
N TYR A 253 -11.57 -11.94 11.22
CA TYR A 253 -11.65 -10.90 10.20
C TYR A 253 -10.69 -11.17 9.03
N LEU A 254 -9.42 -11.49 9.33
CA LEU A 254 -8.42 -11.78 8.30
C LEU A 254 -8.74 -13.06 7.53
N GLN A 255 -9.27 -14.09 8.20
CA GLN A 255 -9.70 -15.30 7.53
C GLN A 255 -10.88 -15.04 6.57
N LEU A 256 -11.88 -14.25 6.99
CA LEU A 256 -12.99 -13.82 6.11
C LEU A 256 -12.49 -12.98 4.93
N LYS A 257 -11.54 -12.07 5.16
CA LYS A 257 -10.89 -11.26 4.12
C LYS A 257 -10.20 -12.14 3.08
N LEU A 258 -9.44 -13.14 3.53
CA LEU A 258 -8.78 -14.12 2.66
C LEU A 258 -9.80 -14.84 1.78
N TRP A 259 -10.88 -15.38 2.36
CA TRP A 259 -11.91 -16.09 1.59
C TRP A 259 -12.66 -15.21 0.61
N TYR A 260 -12.87 -13.94 0.95
CA TYR A 260 -13.44 -12.97 0.04
C TYR A 260 -12.52 -12.73 -1.17
N GLU A 261 -11.22 -12.53 -0.94
CA GLU A 261 -10.24 -12.31 -2.00
C GLU A 261 -10.08 -13.53 -2.91
N THR A 262 -10.11 -14.75 -2.36
CA THR A 262 -10.03 -16.00 -3.13
C THR A 262 -11.38 -16.45 -3.72
N ARG A 263 -12.47 -15.71 -3.49
CA ARG A 263 -13.85 -16.03 -3.92
C ARG A 263 -14.34 -17.40 -3.40
N SER A 264 -13.90 -17.76 -2.22
CA SER A 264 -14.19 -19.03 -1.54
C SER A 264 -15.47 -18.92 -0.71
N SER A 265 -16.64 -18.92 -1.36
CA SER A 265 -17.93 -18.65 -0.72
C SER A 265 -18.31 -19.66 0.37
N THR A 266 -17.97 -20.94 0.19
CA THR A 266 -18.28 -21.98 1.17
C THR A 266 -17.45 -21.82 2.44
N GLN A 267 -16.15 -21.58 2.31
CA GLN A 267 -15.26 -21.29 3.44
C GLN A 267 -15.61 -19.97 4.14
N PHE A 268 -16.04 -18.96 3.36
CA PHE A 268 -16.52 -17.70 3.91
C PHE A 268 -17.76 -17.93 4.79
N ALA A 269 -18.77 -18.63 4.28
CA ALA A 269 -19.99 -18.93 5.03
C ALA A 269 -19.71 -19.75 6.29
N SER A 270 -18.84 -20.77 6.22
CA SER A 270 -18.48 -21.57 7.39
C SER A 270 -17.75 -20.75 8.46
N THR A 271 -16.84 -19.86 8.05
CA THR A 271 -16.11 -18.97 8.96
C THR A 271 -17.04 -17.96 9.60
N MET A 272 -18.00 -17.42 8.85
CA MET A 272 -19.02 -16.51 9.34
C MET A 272 -19.92 -17.17 10.39
N GLU A 273 -20.34 -18.41 10.16
CA GLU A 273 -21.10 -19.19 11.15
C GLU A 273 -20.27 -19.52 12.39
N ALA A 274 -18.98 -19.84 12.24
CA ALA A 274 -18.08 -20.04 13.37
C ALA A 274 -17.94 -18.76 14.22
N LEU A 275 -17.78 -17.59 13.58
CA LEU A 275 -17.72 -16.30 14.26
C LEU A 275 -19.03 -16.00 15.03
N LYS A 276 -20.20 -16.24 14.44
CA LYS A 276 -21.51 -16.05 15.10
C LYS A 276 -21.71 -16.94 16.32
N ARG A 277 -21.16 -18.16 16.28
CA ARG A 277 -21.25 -19.13 17.39
C ARG A 277 -20.15 -18.93 18.45
N SER A 278 -19.12 -18.15 18.12
CA SER A 278 -18.05 -17.84 19.05
C SER A 278 -18.56 -17.01 20.24
N ARG A 279 -17.83 -17.02 21.35
CA ARG A 279 -18.14 -16.19 22.53
C ARG A 279 -17.42 -14.84 22.50
N ILE A 280 -16.85 -14.47 21.36
CA ILE A 280 -15.99 -13.30 21.21
C ILE A 280 -16.84 -12.03 21.27
N THR A 281 -16.37 -11.05 22.03
CA THR A 281 -16.92 -9.69 21.99
C THR A 281 -16.46 -9.01 20.70
N VAL A 282 -17.36 -8.93 19.73
CA VAL A 282 -17.08 -8.33 18.43
C VAL A 282 -17.24 -6.81 18.45
N SER A 283 -16.36 -6.09 17.77
CA SER A 283 -16.47 -4.66 17.54
C SER A 283 -17.72 -4.29 16.74
N HIS A 284 -18.10 -3.01 16.80
CA HIS A 284 -19.19 -2.46 15.99
C HIS A 284 -18.97 -2.69 14.48
N ARG A 285 -17.71 -2.64 14.02
CA ARG A 285 -17.34 -2.90 12.63
C ARG A 285 -17.68 -4.34 12.22
N THR A 286 -17.32 -5.32 13.04
CA THR A 286 -17.58 -6.73 12.76
C THR A 286 -19.06 -7.08 12.90
N LEU A 287 -19.78 -6.46 13.85
CA LEU A 287 -21.24 -6.57 13.91
C LEU A 287 -21.92 -6.09 12.62
N ASN A 288 -21.47 -4.96 12.07
CA ASN A 288 -21.99 -4.45 10.80
C ASN A 288 -21.67 -5.39 9.64
N LEU A 289 -20.48 -5.98 9.60
CA LEU A 289 -20.11 -6.99 8.62
C LEU A 289 -21.06 -8.20 8.69
N ILE A 290 -21.31 -8.74 9.89
CA ILE A 290 -22.22 -9.87 10.10
C ILE A 290 -23.64 -9.51 9.62
N ARG A 291 -24.13 -8.32 9.97
CA ARG A 291 -25.46 -7.84 9.56
C ARG A 291 -25.58 -7.69 8.05
N TYR A 292 -24.58 -7.08 7.41
CA TYR A 292 -24.55 -6.89 5.96
C TYR A 292 -24.68 -8.23 5.21
N TRP A 293 -23.91 -9.24 5.61
CA TRP A 293 -23.94 -10.55 4.96
C TRP A 293 -25.16 -11.39 5.33
N ASN A 294 -25.81 -11.12 6.46
CA ASN A 294 -27.09 -11.75 6.81
C ASN A 294 -28.29 -11.14 6.09
N ALA A 295 -28.25 -9.86 5.75
CA ALA A 295 -29.34 -9.17 5.06
C ALA A 295 -29.37 -9.44 3.55
N GLY A 296 -28.32 -10.04 2.99
CA GLY A 296 -28.16 -10.35 1.57
C GLY A 296 -28.53 -11.77 1.15
N VAL A 297 -29.27 -12.52 1.98
CA VAL A 297 -29.87 -13.83 1.68
C VAL A 297 -31.38 -13.68 1.57
#